data_AF-A0A8T4WV74-F1
#
_entry.id   AF-A0A8T4WV74-F1
#
_cell.length_a   1.000
_cell.length_b   1.000
_cell.length_c   1.000
_cell.angle_alpha   90.00
_cell.angle_beta   90.00
_cell.angle_gamma   90.00
#
_symmetry.space_group_name_H-M   'P 1'
#
loop_
_entity.id
_entity.type
_entity.pdbx_description
1 polymer ?
#
loop_
_entity_poly.entity_id
_entity_poly.type
_entity_poly.pdbx_seq_one_letter_code
_entity_poly.pdbx_strand_id
1 'polypeptide(L)'
;RKEETVETEEEEFVEEETPAEEGIQEETAELPRDEAIDELSKLKGLGPSKAEILYENGFHSLEDIKNASENEIQEVKGIGPALSEMIFDSLEEFED
;
A
#
# COMPACT_ATOMS: atom_id res chain seq x y z
N ARG A 1 -44.11 10.44 47.93
CA ARG A 1 -42.71 10.04 47.75
C ARG A 1 -42.07 11.17 46.95
N LYS A 2 -41.28 12.03 47.62
CA LYS A 2 -40.22 12.82 46.97
C LYS A 2 -39.20 11.80 46.42
N GLU A 3 -38.56 11.98 45.28
CA GLU A 3 -37.43 12.88 44.93
C GLU A 3 -37.45 12.95 43.38
N GLU A 4 -37.52 14.08 42.66
CA GLU A 4 -36.56 15.19 42.49
C GLU A 4 -35.09 14.76 42.48
N THR A 5 -34.52 14.59 41.28
CA THR A 5 -33.20 15.11 40.91
C THR A 5 -33.14 15.28 39.39
N VAL A 6 -32.82 16.50 38.96
CA VAL A 6 -32.40 16.92 37.62
C VAL A 6 -30.96 17.35 37.77
N GLU A 7 -30.02 16.71 37.08
CA GLU A 7 -28.66 17.22 36.81
C GLU A 7 -28.26 16.66 35.42
N THR A 8 -28.35 17.44 34.35
CA THR A 8 -27.33 18.29 33.70
C THR A 8 -26.12 17.57 33.09
N GLU A 9 -25.83 18.02 31.88
CA GLU A 9 -24.92 17.54 30.84
C GLU A 9 -23.44 17.54 31.25
N GLU A 10 -22.69 16.54 30.79
CA GLU A 10 -21.33 16.73 30.27
C GLU A 10 -21.19 15.85 29.01
N GLU A 11 -21.23 16.52 27.87
CA GLU A 11 -20.80 15.97 26.59
C GLU A 11 -19.28 15.83 26.64
N GLU A 12 -18.78 14.62 26.90
CA GLU A 12 -17.37 14.32 26.66
C GLU A 12 -17.23 13.94 25.18
N PHE A 13 -16.88 14.96 24.41
CA PHE A 13 -16.44 14.89 23.02
C PHE A 13 -15.13 14.08 22.99
N VAL A 14 -15.25 12.77 22.80
CA VAL A 14 -14.08 11.91 22.60
C VAL A 14 -13.57 12.15 21.19
N GLU A 15 -12.37 12.71 21.12
CA GLU A 15 -11.64 12.95 19.88
C GLU A 15 -11.57 11.69 19.03
N GLU A 16 -11.86 11.89 17.76
CA GLU A 16 -11.66 10.96 16.65
C GLU A 16 -10.16 10.62 16.54
N GLU A 17 -9.70 9.70 17.37
CA GLU A 17 -8.51 8.92 17.06
C GLU A 17 -8.94 7.94 15.97
N THR A 18 -8.85 8.35 14.71
CA THR A 18 -8.84 7.40 13.59
C THR A 18 -7.70 6.41 13.85
N PRO A 19 -7.95 5.13 14.12
CA PRO A 19 -6.92 4.14 13.91
C PRO A 19 -6.82 4.03 12.39
N ALA A 20 -5.86 4.76 11.81
CA ALA A 20 -5.38 4.44 10.48
C ALA A 20 -4.87 2.99 10.55
N GLU A 21 -5.36 2.19 9.61
CA GLU A 21 -4.96 0.81 9.35
C GLU A 21 -5.23 -0.21 10.48
N GLU A 22 -6.51 -0.58 10.63
CA GLU A 22 -6.82 -1.98 10.94
C GLU A 22 -6.34 -2.85 9.77
N GLY A 23 -5.11 -3.36 9.89
CA GLY A 23 -4.72 -4.55 9.18
C GLY A 23 -5.65 -5.70 9.54
N ILE A 24 -6.08 -6.46 8.52
CA ILE A 24 -6.29 -7.91 8.49
C ILE A 24 -6.85 -8.29 7.10
N GLN A 25 -6.19 -9.27 6.47
CA GLN A 25 -6.60 -10.23 5.41
C GLN A 25 -5.41 -10.35 4.43
N GLU A 26 -4.75 -11.48 4.19
CA GLU A 26 -5.02 -12.88 4.49
C GLU A 26 -3.69 -13.64 4.61
N GLU A 27 -3.76 -14.73 5.35
CA GLU A 27 -2.71 -15.70 5.58
C GLU A 27 -2.41 -16.51 4.29
N THR A 28 -1.54 -16.00 3.43
CA THR A 28 -0.73 -16.80 2.48
C THR A 28 0.73 -16.41 2.67
N ALA A 29 1.65 -17.37 2.53
CA ALA A 29 3.05 -17.24 2.94
C ALA A 29 3.86 -16.27 2.03
N GLU A 30 3.59 -14.97 2.16
CA GLU A 30 4.10 -13.90 1.32
C GLU A 30 4.74 -12.83 2.20
N LEU A 31 5.83 -12.23 1.74
CA LEU A 31 6.61 -11.24 2.48
C LEU A 31 5.70 -10.16 3.10
N PRO A 32 6.02 -9.64 4.31
CA PRO A 32 5.21 -8.57 4.90
C PRO A 32 5.10 -7.42 3.90
N ARG A 33 3.91 -6.81 3.78
CA ARG A 33 3.61 -5.73 2.82
C ARG A 33 4.71 -4.67 2.76
N ASP A 34 5.22 -4.26 3.91
CA ASP A 34 6.33 -3.31 4.01
C ASP A 34 7.59 -3.77 3.27
N GLU A 35 7.97 -5.04 3.38
CA GLU A 35 9.15 -5.61 2.76
C GLU A 35 8.96 -5.76 1.24
N ALA A 36 7.76 -6.17 0.81
CA ALA A 36 7.37 -6.14 -0.60
C ALA A 36 7.44 -4.73 -1.19
N ILE A 37 6.85 -3.73 -0.52
CA ILE A 37 6.90 -2.34 -0.95
C ILE A 37 8.35 -1.82 -0.96
N ASP A 38 9.16 -2.16 0.05
CA ASP A 38 10.57 -1.78 0.11
C ASP A 38 11.34 -2.34 -1.10
N GLU A 39 11.18 -3.64 -1.42
CA GLU A 39 11.80 -4.27 -2.58
C GLU A 39 11.38 -3.62 -3.90
N LEU A 40 10.08 -3.42 -4.10
CA LEU A 40 9.56 -2.73 -5.29
C LEU A 40 10.07 -1.29 -5.37
N SER A 41 10.26 -0.62 -4.23
CA SER A 41 10.77 0.75 -4.16
C SER A 41 12.28 0.88 -4.40
N LYS A 42 13.02 -0.23 -4.42
CA LYS A 42 14.45 -0.23 -4.79
C LYS A 42 14.65 0.01 -6.29
N LEU A 43 13.62 -0.21 -7.11
CA LEU A 43 13.66 0.01 -8.56
C LEU A 43 13.71 1.51 -8.89
N LYS A 44 14.46 1.91 -9.93
CA LYS A 44 14.58 3.34 -10.28
C LYS A 44 13.21 3.92 -10.62
N GLY A 45 12.85 5.00 -9.90
CA GLY A 45 11.65 5.77 -10.16
C GLY A 45 10.38 5.21 -9.52
N LEU A 46 10.44 4.03 -8.91
CA LEU A 46 9.43 3.50 -8.01
C LEU A 46 9.74 3.96 -6.58
N GLY A 47 9.06 5.00 -6.12
CA GLY A 47 9.08 5.35 -4.70
C GLY A 47 8.10 4.48 -3.91
N PRO A 48 8.12 4.56 -2.57
CA PRO A 48 7.21 3.80 -1.69
C PRO A 48 5.73 4.00 -2.07
N SER A 49 5.32 5.23 -2.42
CA SER A 49 3.95 5.50 -2.85
C SER A 49 3.52 4.78 -4.13
N LYS A 50 4.45 4.50 -5.06
CA LYS A 50 4.12 3.81 -6.32
C LYS A 50 4.24 2.30 -6.18
N ALA A 51 5.23 1.86 -5.39
CA ALA A 51 5.36 0.47 -4.98
C ALA A 51 4.11 -0.02 -4.24
N GLU A 52 3.55 0.83 -3.37
CA GLU A 52 2.27 0.57 -2.71
C GLU A 52 1.12 0.39 -3.71
N ILE A 53 1.01 1.27 -4.71
CA ILE A 53 -0.04 1.14 -5.75
C ILE A 53 0.16 -0.17 -6.53
N LEU A 54 1.39 -0.54 -6.88
CA LEU A 54 1.66 -1.82 -7.55
C LEU A 54 1.24 -3.00 -6.69
N TYR A 55 1.59 -2.97 -5.41
CA TYR A 55 1.20 -3.98 -4.44
C TYR A 55 -0.33 -4.12 -4.36
N GLU A 56 -1.06 -3.01 -4.29
CA GLU A 56 -2.54 -3.01 -4.31
C GLU A 56 -3.14 -3.52 -5.63
N ASN A 57 -2.39 -3.50 -6.73
CA ASN A 57 -2.80 -4.06 -8.02
C ASN A 57 -2.45 -5.55 -8.18
N GLY A 58 -1.88 -6.18 -7.15
CA GLY A 58 -1.52 -7.60 -7.12
C GLY A 58 -0.05 -7.88 -7.41
N PHE A 59 0.77 -6.86 -7.66
CA PHE A 59 2.20 -7.03 -7.89
C PHE A 59 2.96 -6.99 -6.57
N HIS A 60 3.06 -8.15 -5.91
CA HIS A 60 3.66 -8.24 -4.57
C HIS A 60 5.20 -8.35 -4.59
N SER A 61 5.80 -8.67 -5.74
CA SER A 61 7.23 -8.96 -5.84
C SER A 61 7.81 -8.53 -7.20
N LEU A 62 9.13 -8.45 -7.27
CA LEU A 62 9.89 -8.25 -8.51
C LEU A 62 9.56 -9.33 -9.57
N GLU A 63 9.40 -10.58 -9.15
CA GLU A 63 8.95 -11.68 -10.02
C GLU A 63 7.55 -11.43 -10.59
N ASP A 64 6.66 -10.80 -9.84
CA ASP A 64 5.30 -10.52 -10.30
C ASP A 64 5.31 -9.49 -11.43
N ILE A 65 6.08 -8.41 -11.25
CA ILE A 65 6.35 -7.42 -12.30
C ILE A 65 6.99 -8.09 -13.54
N LYS A 66 7.92 -9.03 -13.33
CA LYS A 66 8.56 -9.76 -14.43
C LYS A 66 7.59 -10.63 -15.23
N ASN A 67 6.64 -11.26 -14.54
CA ASN A 67 5.60 -12.08 -15.17
C ASN A 67 4.52 -11.22 -15.82
N ALA A 68 4.34 -9.98 -15.33
CA ALA A 68 3.47 -8.98 -15.93
C ALA A 68 4.02 -8.44 -17.25
N SER A 69 3.13 -7.91 -18.08
CA SER A 69 3.52 -7.17 -19.28
C SER A 69 3.76 -5.69 -18.97
N GLU A 70 4.67 -5.06 -19.71
CA GLU A 70 4.92 -3.61 -19.60
C GLU A 70 3.64 -2.79 -19.73
N ASN A 71 2.69 -3.25 -20.54
CA ASN A 71 1.38 -2.61 -20.70
C ASN A 71 0.55 -2.66 -19.41
N GLU A 72 0.51 -3.80 -18.70
CA GLU A 72 -0.25 -3.96 -17.46
C GLU A 72 0.29 -3.01 -16.37
N ILE A 73 1.62 -2.90 -16.29
CA ILE A 73 2.28 -1.96 -15.38
C ILE A 73 1.98 -0.50 -15.75
N GLN A 74 1.83 -0.17 -17.04
CA GLN A 74 1.43 1.17 -17.51
C GLN A 74 -0.04 1.50 -17.26
N GLU A 75 -0.91 0.51 -17.15
CA GLU A 75 -2.32 0.72 -16.81
C GLU A 75 -2.49 1.12 -15.33
N VAL A 76 -1.49 0.84 -14.49
CA VAL A 76 -1.47 1.23 -13.09
C VAL A 76 -1.43 2.75 -12.95
N LYS A 77 -2.38 3.29 -12.19
CA LYS A 77 -2.53 4.73 -11.98
C LYS A 77 -1.26 5.33 -11.35
N GLY A 78 -0.55 6.16 -12.10
CA GLY A 78 0.68 6.83 -11.64
C GLY A 78 1.97 6.18 -12.14
N ILE A 79 1.85 5.08 -12.90
CA ILE A 79 2.93 4.47 -13.64
C ILE A 79 2.63 4.68 -15.13
N GLY A 80 3.57 5.33 -15.83
CA GLY A 80 3.45 5.60 -17.26
C GLY A 80 4.52 4.83 -18.05
N PRO A 81 4.52 4.93 -19.39
CA PRO A 81 5.45 4.19 -20.27
C PRO A 81 6.92 4.45 -19.94
N ALA A 82 7.28 5.71 -19.66
CA ALA A 82 8.64 6.05 -19.28
C ALA A 82 9.05 5.42 -17.95
N LEU A 83 8.10 5.23 -17.03
CA LEU A 83 8.40 4.65 -15.73
C LEU A 83 8.44 3.13 -15.81
N SER A 84 7.50 2.49 -16.52
CA SER A 84 7.53 1.04 -16.72
C SER A 84 8.84 0.61 -17.36
N GLU A 85 9.31 1.30 -18.40
CA GLU A 85 10.62 1.00 -19.02
C GLU A 85 11.75 1.05 -17.99
N MET A 86 11.81 2.06 -17.12
CA MET A 86 12.83 2.16 -16.05
C MET A 86 12.72 1.05 -15.00
N ILE A 87 11.50 0.62 -14.69
CA ILE A 87 11.22 -0.47 -13.75
C ILE A 87 11.80 -1.77 -14.31
N PHE A 88 11.50 -2.09 -15.58
CA PHE A 88 12.03 -3.29 -16.25
C PHE A 88 13.54 -3.22 -16.46
N ASP A 89 14.09 -2.07 -16.86
CA ASP A 89 15.54 -1.84 -16.97
C ASP A 89 16.23 -2.08 -15.61
N SER A 90 15.70 -1.51 -14.53
CA SER A 90 16.23 -1.77 -13.18
C SER A 90 16.06 -3.23 -12.79
N LEU A 91 14.97 -3.88 -13.16
CA LEU A 91 14.73 -5.28 -12.83
C LEU A 91 15.76 -6.21 -13.50
N GLU A 92 16.09 -5.95 -14.77
CA GLU A 92 17.17 -6.65 -15.47
C GLU A 92 18.54 -6.41 -14.81
N GLU A 93 18.82 -5.18 -14.33
CA GLU A 93 20.06 -4.87 -13.60
C GLU A 93 20.23 -5.65 -12.28
N PHE A 94 19.15 -6.14 -11.67
CA PHE A 94 19.20 -6.87 -10.38
C PHE A 94 19.47 -8.38 -10.53
N GLU A 95 19.32 -8.96 -11.73
CA GLU A 95 19.48 -10.40 -11.99
C GLU A 95 20.87 -10.80 -12.51
N ASP A 96 21.73 -9.83 -12.87
CA ASP A 96 23.12 -10.00 -13.36
C ASP A 96 24.19 -9.88 -12.24
#